data_AF-A0AAW8BWZ1-F1
#
_entry.id   AF-A0AAW8BWZ1-F1
#
_cell.length_a   1.000
_cell.length_b   1.000
_cell.length_c   1.000
_cell.angle_alpha   90.00
_cell.angle_beta   90.00
_cell.angle_gamma   90.00
#
_symmetry.space_group_name_H-M   'P 1'
#
loop_
_entity.id
_entity.type
_entity.pdbx_description
1 polymer ?
#
loop_
_entity_poly.entity_id
_entity_poly.type
_entity_poly.pdbx_seq_one_letter_code
_entity_poly.pdbx_strand_id
1 'polypeptide(L)'
;MNVGAAGGGAADDRHLVEDAVTVILGEAPPGWKHLRVEFDAGSSTVTATVTADAGPTHLAASPEAVAALHEYHRQSSASGSTWRWLWIDCASDGTLSTRTDASTPTGSRPWPQRVLAALTLGCLSAAAVVFAVGWRWSPPPRASMIAVPAPSPHEATVFEVLKRWYEAEDRGDGAAMRALACVHPGKNVEAEIRGVEQNGNTDSLTYPEAITSFRDEGAHVWATVAMRVHPLSDRERHAVEENLKLGGFFIDSYTFVQESGGWKLCDADTPPLTW
;
A
#
# COMPACT_ATOMS: atom_id res chain seq x y z
N MET A 1 -25.21 62.12 26.64
CA MET A 1 -23.73 62.12 26.61
C MET A 1 -23.29 61.27 27.78
N ASN A 2 -23.00 59.98 27.53
CA ASN A 2 -22.64 59.04 28.58
C ASN A 2 -21.12 59.00 28.72
N VAL A 3 -20.69 59.19 29.98
CA VAL A 3 -19.32 59.08 30.46
C VAL A 3 -18.93 57.60 30.43
N GLY A 4 -17.93 57.27 29.62
CA GLY A 4 -17.27 55.96 29.63
C GLY A 4 -15.91 56.08 30.31
N ALA A 5 -15.85 55.70 31.59
CA ALA A 5 -14.62 55.52 32.33
C ALA A 5 -14.52 54.05 32.78
N ALA A 6 -13.67 53.29 32.12
CA ALA A 6 -13.14 52.01 32.60
C ALA A 6 -11.87 51.69 31.80
N GLY A 7 -10.76 52.29 32.21
CA GLY A 7 -9.43 52.10 31.62
C GLY A 7 -8.35 51.98 32.69
N GLY A 8 -8.61 51.19 33.75
CA GLY A 8 -7.73 51.07 34.91
C GLY A 8 -7.11 49.69 35.17
N GLY A 9 -7.62 48.60 34.57
CA GLY A 9 -7.23 47.23 35.00
C GLY A 9 -5.83 46.79 34.57
N ALA A 10 -5.41 47.03 33.32
CA ALA A 10 -4.18 46.45 32.79
C ALA A 10 -2.87 47.10 33.30
N ALA A 11 -2.96 48.35 33.78
CA ALA A 11 -1.81 49.07 34.34
C ALA A 11 -1.62 48.81 35.83
N ASP A 12 -2.72 48.48 36.53
CA ASP A 12 -2.68 48.10 37.94
C ASP A 12 -2.02 46.73 38.06
N ASP A 13 -2.52 45.69 37.41
CA ASP A 13 -2.02 44.31 37.54
C ASP A 13 -0.50 44.12 37.27
N ARG A 14 0.12 45.01 36.48
CA ARG A 14 1.56 44.97 36.14
C ARG A 14 2.48 45.20 37.35
N HIS A 15 2.05 45.96 38.36
CA HIS A 15 2.90 46.22 39.55
C HIS A 15 3.23 44.92 40.30
N LEU A 16 2.31 43.95 40.32
CA LEU A 16 2.51 42.66 40.98
C LEU A 16 3.62 41.83 40.34
N VAL A 17 3.77 41.92 39.01
CA VAL A 17 4.85 41.25 38.28
C VAL A 17 6.18 41.95 38.55
N GLU A 18 6.18 43.29 38.58
CA GLU A 18 7.38 44.10 38.84
C GLU A 18 7.88 43.92 40.28
N ASP A 19 6.98 43.82 41.26
CA ASP A 19 7.29 43.54 42.66
C ASP A 19 7.89 42.13 42.82
N ALA A 20 7.26 41.11 42.20
CA ALA A 20 7.78 39.74 42.23
C ALA A 20 9.20 39.64 41.64
N VAL A 21 9.46 40.32 40.53
CA VAL A 21 10.79 40.36 39.90
C VAL A 21 11.80 41.09 40.78
N THR A 22 11.42 42.21 41.40
CA THR A 22 12.29 42.97 42.30
C THR A 22 12.72 42.12 43.50
N VAL A 23 11.78 41.37 44.09
CA VAL A 23 12.06 40.47 45.21
C VAL A 23 12.97 39.32 44.79
N ILE A 24 12.74 38.70 43.63
CA ILE A 24 13.59 37.61 43.09
C ILE A 24 15.00 38.11 42.77
N LEU A 25 15.13 39.31 42.19
CA LEU A 25 16.42 39.91 41.87
C LEU A 25 17.23 40.33 43.11
N GLY A 26 16.61 40.42 44.29
CA GLY A 26 17.32 40.68 45.55
C GLY A 26 18.41 39.63 45.87
N GLU A 27 18.28 38.42 45.33
CA GLU A 27 19.25 37.33 45.48
C GLU A 27 20.14 37.12 44.23
N ALA A 28 20.04 37.99 43.22
CA ALA A 28 20.79 37.84 41.99
C ALA A 28 22.30 38.07 42.20
N PRO A 29 23.17 37.26 41.57
CA PRO A 29 24.61 37.47 41.65
C PRO A 29 25.03 38.78 40.95
N PRO A 30 26.15 39.39 41.36
CA PRO A 30 26.73 40.53 40.65
C PRO A 30 27.02 40.18 39.18
N GLY A 31 26.70 41.09 38.26
CA GLY A 31 26.94 40.88 36.82
C GLY A 31 25.90 40.00 36.12
N TRP A 32 24.71 39.84 36.70
CA TRP A 32 23.59 39.20 36.00
C TRP A 32 23.19 39.97 34.73
N LYS A 33 22.70 39.23 33.74
CA LYS A 33 22.33 39.76 32.41
C LYS A 33 20.86 39.53 32.08
N HIS A 34 20.31 38.38 32.49
CA HIS A 34 18.95 37.98 32.15
C HIS A 34 18.33 37.13 33.26
N LEU A 35 17.12 37.44 33.67
CA LEU A 35 16.29 36.63 34.56
C LEU A 35 15.11 36.06 33.77
N ARG A 36 14.89 34.76 33.89
CA ARG A 36 13.68 34.08 33.45
C ARG A 36 12.93 33.50 34.65
N VAL A 37 11.66 33.86 34.79
CA VAL A 37 10.76 33.28 35.79
C VAL A 37 9.65 32.54 35.07
N GLU A 38 9.39 31.31 35.49
CA GLU A 38 8.31 30.47 35.00
C GLU A 38 7.35 30.15 36.15
N PHE A 39 6.07 30.44 35.96
CA PHE A 39 5.02 30.20 36.94
C PHE A 39 3.92 29.30 36.34
N ASP A 40 3.68 28.16 36.97
CA ASP A 40 2.52 27.29 36.70
C ASP A 40 1.45 27.54 37.77
N ALA A 41 0.35 28.18 37.37
CA ALA A 41 -0.77 28.46 38.25
C ALA A 41 -1.46 27.18 38.76
N GLY A 42 -1.37 26.07 38.04
CA GLY A 42 -1.98 24.79 38.42
C GLY A 42 -1.27 24.10 39.58
N SER A 43 0.06 24.22 39.67
CA SER A 43 0.88 23.64 40.73
C SER A 43 1.42 24.68 41.73
N SER A 44 1.18 25.97 41.49
CA SER A 44 1.69 27.06 42.34
C SER A 44 3.23 27.09 42.40
N THR A 45 3.89 26.57 41.36
CA THR A 45 5.35 26.43 41.30
C THR A 45 5.97 27.58 40.54
N VAL A 46 6.95 28.24 41.15
CA VAL A 46 7.77 29.29 40.53
C VAL A 46 9.20 28.76 40.35
N THR A 47 9.70 28.83 39.13
CA THR A 47 11.10 28.55 38.82
C THR A 47 11.78 29.82 38.33
N ALA A 48 12.79 30.30 39.06
CA ALA A 48 13.58 31.46 38.66
C ALA A 48 14.99 31.02 38.25
N THR A 49 15.42 31.46 37.06
CA THR A 49 16.75 31.18 36.52
C THR A 49 17.39 32.48 36.08
N VAL A 50 18.56 32.80 36.64
CA VAL A 50 19.35 33.97 36.29
C VAL A 50 20.57 33.57 35.49
N THR A 51 20.85 34.30 34.42
CA THR A 51 22.09 34.16 33.63
C THR A 51 23.07 35.24 34.05
N ALA A 52 24.24 34.84 34.54
CA ALA A 52 25.38 35.72 34.81
C ALA A 52 26.61 35.25 34.01
N ASP A 53 27.73 35.97 34.12
CA ASP A 53 28.97 35.64 33.40
C ASP A 53 29.51 34.23 33.70
N ALA A 54 29.23 33.71 34.91
CA ALA A 54 29.61 32.36 35.32
C ALA A 54 28.67 31.26 34.77
N GLY A 55 27.57 31.61 34.10
CA GLY A 55 26.56 30.69 33.60
C GLY A 55 25.18 30.86 34.25
N PRO A 56 24.20 30.00 33.88
CA PRO A 56 22.86 30.04 34.46
C PRO A 56 22.82 29.42 35.87
N THR A 57 22.16 30.11 36.79
CA THR A 57 21.97 29.70 38.19
C THR A 57 20.50 29.80 38.57
N HIS A 58 20.00 28.85 39.36
CA HIS A 58 18.65 28.93 39.91
C HIS A 58 18.60 29.87 41.12
N LEU A 59 17.58 30.73 41.16
CA LEU A 59 17.27 31.56 42.31
C LEU A 59 16.11 30.95 43.08
N ALA A 60 16.14 31.05 44.41
CA ALA A 60 15.00 30.67 45.22
C ALA A 60 13.89 31.71 45.04
N ALA A 61 12.69 31.27 44.69
CA ALA A 61 11.53 32.16 44.70
C ALA A 61 11.10 32.34 46.15
N SER A 62 11.19 33.57 46.66
CA SER A 62 10.70 33.87 48.01
C SER A 62 9.18 33.69 48.10
N PRO A 63 8.62 33.38 49.28
CA PRO A 63 7.18 33.27 49.47
C PRO A 63 6.41 34.55 49.06
N GLU A 64 7.04 35.71 49.18
CA GLU A 64 6.49 37.01 48.78
C GLU A 64 6.35 37.11 47.26
N ALA A 65 7.38 36.72 46.50
CA ALA A 65 7.31 36.70 45.03
C ALA A 65 6.27 35.69 44.52
N VAL A 66 6.17 34.52 45.16
CA VAL A 66 5.12 33.52 44.83
C VAL A 66 3.73 34.10 45.08
N ALA A 67 3.50 34.76 46.22
CA ALA A 67 2.22 35.37 46.54
C ALA A 67 1.80 36.46 45.54
N ALA A 68 2.74 37.31 45.12
CA ALA A 68 2.49 38.35 44.12
C ALA A 68 2.09 37.78 42.74
N LEU A 69 2.74 36.70 42.29
CA LEU A 69 2.39 36.02 41.04
C LEU A 69 1.03 35.30 41.10
N HIS A 70 0.68 34.76 42.27
CA HIS A 70 -0.66 34.21 42.52
C HIS A 70 -1.75 35.29 42.48
N GLU A 71 -1.49 36.43 43.10
CA GLU A 71 -2.41 37.56 43.09
C GLU A 71 -2.60 38.10 41.66
N TYR A 72 -1.53 38.18 40.88
CA TYR A 72 -1.59 38.52 39.46
C TYR A 72 -2.44 37.53 38.65
N HIS A 73 -2.32 36.23 38.90
CA HIS A 73 -3.17 35.21 38.27
C HIS A 73 -4.63 35.33 38.69
N ARG A 74 -4.90 35.61 39.97
CA ARG A 74 -6.25 35.82 40.50
C ARG A 74 -6.93 37.03 39.84
N GLN A 75 -6.22 38.14 39.71
CA GLN A 75 -6.72 39.37 39.06
C GLN A 75 -6.91 39.16 37.56
N SER A 76 -5.94 38.53 36.89
CA SER A 76 -6.05 38.14 35.47
C SER A 76 -7.27 37.24 35.21
N SER A 77 -7.53 36.29 36.10
CA SER A 77 -8.68 35.37 36.01
C SER A 77 -10.01 36.10 36.23
N ALA A 78 -10.07 37.03 37.19
CA ALA A 78 -11.25 37.87 37.40
C ALA A 78 -11.56 38.77 36.19
N SER A 79 -10.52 39.15 35.44
CA SER A 79 -10.61 39.93 34.19
C SER A 79 -10.88 39.07 32.94
N GLY A 80 -11.09 37.76 33.09
CA GLY A 80 -11.50 36.84 32.02
C GLY A 80 -10.36 36.13 31.28
N SER A 81 -9.13 36.22 31.79
CA SER A 81 -7.99 35.47 31.25
C SER A 81 -7.94 34.05 31.82
N THR A 82 -7.57 33.04 31.02
CA THR A 82 -7.56 31.63 31.44
C THR A 82 -6.21 30.98 31.15
N TRP A 83 -5.13 31.72 31.37
CA TRP A 83 -3.78 31.19 31.23
C TRP A 83 -3.42 30.31 32.43
N ARG A 84 -2.60 29.30 32.17
CA ARG A 84 -2.00 28.43 33.17
C ARG A 84 -0.53 28.75 33.38
N TRP A 85 0.18 29.10 32.32
CA TRP A 85 1.59 29.40 32.36
C TRP A 85 1.85 30.89 32.18
N LEU A 86 2.75 31.41 33.01
CA LEU A 86 3.31 32.75 32.88
C LEU A 86 4.85 32.64 32.80
N TRP A 87 5.41 33.20 31.74
CA TRP A 87 6.84 33.42 31.57
C TRP A 87 7.13 34.91 31.70
N ILE A 88 8.09 35.24 32.56
CA ILE A 88 8.59 36.59 32.76
C ILE A 88 10.06 36.61 32.40
N ASP A 89 10.42 37.51 31.50
CA ASP A 89 11.79 37.74 31.06
C ASP A 89 12.19 39.17 31.44
N CYS A 90 13.25 39.31 32.23
CA CYS A 90 13.79 40.60 32.68
C CYS A 90 15.28 40.71 32.31
N ALA A 91 15.63 41.74 31.53
CA ALA A 91 17.01 42.04 31.18
C ALA A 91 17.65 43.00 32.20
N SER A 92 18.99 43.01 32.26
CA SER A 92 19.76 43.87 33.18
C SER A 92 19.58 45.38 32.97
N ASP A 93 19.01 45.78 31.84
CA ASP A 93 18.65 47.18 31.54
C ASP A 93 17.26 47.58 32.09
N GLY A 94 16.56 46.66 32.77
CA GLY A 94 15.23 46.86 33.31
C GLY A 94 14.10 46.54 32.33
N THR A 95 14.41 46.07 31.11
CA THR A 95 13.39 45.65 30.15
C THR A 95 12.68 44.40 30.65
N LEU A 96 11.38 44.54 30.92
CA LEU A 96 10.51 43.47 31.39
C LEU A 96 9.52 43.06 30.30
N SER A 97 9.42 41.76 30.04
CA SER A 97 8.40 41.19 29.15
C SER A 97 7.71 40.01 29.80
N THR A 98 6.40 39.93 29.59
CA THR A 98 5.56 38.83 30.09
C THR A 98 4.91 38.11 28.93
N ARG A 99 4.78 36.79 29.06
CA ARG A 99 4.11 35.93 28.10
C ARG A 99 3.27 34.92 28.85
N THR A 100 2.02 34.75 28.45
CA THR A 100 1.16 33.69 28.98
C THR A 100 0.94 32.62 27.91
N ASP A 101 0.57 31.40 28.32
CA ASP A 101 0.03 30.45 27.34
C ASP A 101 -1.30 30.97 26.80
N ALA A 102 -1.52 30.82 25.50
CA ALA A 102 -2.72 31.32 24.86
C ALA A 102 -3.93 30.61 25.45
N SER A 103 -4.85 31.39 26.05
CA SER A 103 -6.19 30.96 26.41
C SER A 103 -6.78 30.28 25.18
N THR A 104 -6.90 28.96 25.17
CA THR A 104 -7.57 28.28 24.07
C THR A 104 -9.03 28.70 24.18
N PRO A 105 -9.60 29.48 23.24
CA PRO A 105 -11.01 29.78 23.33
C PRO A 105 -11.70 28.45 23.14
N THR A 106 -12.37 27.95 24.18
CA THR A 106 -13.27 26.80 24.10
C THR A 106 -14.52 27.25 23.36
N GLY A 107 -14.35 27.46 22.05
CA GLY A 107 -15.35 27.90 21.11
C GLY A 107 -15.23 27.05 19.85
N SER A 108 -15.50 25.76 19.96
CA SER A 108 -15.69 24.89 18.80
C SER A 108 -16.94 25.35 18.05
N ARG A 109 -16.78 26.21 17.04
CA ARG A 109 -17.80 26.34 15.99
C ARG A 109 -17.78 25.02 15.19
N PRO A 110 -18.88 24.25 15.12
CA PRO A 110 -18.90 22.93 14.46
C PRO A 110 -18.81 22.99 12.93
N TRP A 111 -18.73 24.19 12.35
CA TRP A 111 -18.81 24.39 10.91
C TRP A 111 -17.53 24.00 10.14
N PRO A 112 -16.31 24.47 10.51
CA PRO A 112 -15.09 24.08 9.80
C PRO A 112 -14.79 22.58 9.90
N GLN A 113 -15.06 21.93 11.03
CA GLN A 113 -14.86 20.48 11.19
C GLN A 113 -15.82 19.66 10.31
N ARG A 114 -17.08 20.08 10.15
CA ARG A 114 -18.04 19.39 9.29
C ARG A 114 -17.71 19.55 7.80
N VAL A 115 -17.21 20.73 7.41
CA VAL A 115 -16.74 20.96 6.02
C VAL A 115 -15.50 20.13 5.73
N LEU A 116 -14.54 20.08 6.67
CA LEU A 116 -13.35 19.24 6.51
C LEU A 116 -13.72 17.75 6.45
N ALA A 117 -14.63 17.30 7.30
CA ALA A 117 -15.12 15.91 7.31
C ALA A 117 -15.88 15.55 6.03
N ALA A 118 -16.69 16.47 5.49
CA ALA A 118 -17.38 16.26 4.22
C ALA A 118 -16.40 16.20 3.05
N LEU A 119 -15.36 17.06 3.05
CA LEU A 119 -14.30 17.05 2.05
C LEU A 119 -13.45 15.78 2.13
N THR A 120 -13.08 15.33 3.32
CA THR A 120 -12.32 14.07 3.47
C THR A 120 -13.15 12.86 3.06
N LEU A 121 -14.43 12.80 3.43
CA LEU A 121 -15.32 11.72 3.00
C LEU A 121 -15.53 11.74 1.48
N GLY A 122 -15.66 12.93 0.87
CA GLY A 122 -15.73 13.10 -0.58
C GLY A 122 -14.47 12.63 -1.29
N CYS A 123 -13.29 13.03 -0.81
CA CYS A 123 -12.00 12.58 -1.36
C CYS A 123 -11.79 11.07 -1.20
N LEU A 124 -12.16 10.49 -0.05
CA LEU A 124 -12.07 9.04 0.18
C LEU A 124 -13.02 8.27 -0.74
N SER A 125 -14.24 8.78 -0.93
CA SER A 125 -15.22 8.18 -1.84
C SER A 125 -14.74 8.25 -3.29
N ALA A 126 -14.21 9.40 -3.72
CA ALA A 126 -13.63 9.55 -5.05
C ALA A 126 -12.42 8.62 -5.26
N ALA A 127 -11.53 8.50 -4.28
CA ALA A 127 -10.40 7.58 -4.33
C ALA A 127 -10.88 6.12 -4.40
N ALA A 128 -11.89 5.73 -3.62
CA ALA A 128 -12.47 4.40 -3.65
C ALA A 128 -13.12 4.09 -5.01
N VAL A 129 -13.82 5.06 -5.63
CA VAL A 129 -14.39 4.90 -6.98
C VAL A 129 -13.30 4.81 -8.04
N VAL A 130 -12.29 5.68 -8.01
CA VAL A 130 -11.14 5.62 -8.93
C VAL A 130 -10.39 4.29 -8.78
N PHE A 131 -10.23 3.80 -7.55
CA PHE A 131 -9.60 2.50 -7.31
C PHE A 131 -10.49 1.36 -7.80
N ALA A 132 -11.78 1.32 -7.45
CA ALA A 132 -12.68 0.24 -7.86
C ALA A 132 -12.91 0.19 -9.38
N VAL A 133 -13.04 1.34 -10.03
CA VAL A 133 -13.24 1.45 -11.49
C VAL A 133 -11.90 1.27 -12.21
N GLY A 134 -10.85 1.97 -11.78
CA GLY A 134 -9.52 1.89 -12.40
C GLY A 134 -8.85 0.53 -12.25
N TRP A 135 -9.06 -0.17 -11.12
CA TRP A 135 -8.58 -1.54 -10.93
C TRP A 135 -9.30 -2.54 -11.81
N ARG A 136 -10.61 -2.36 -12.04
CA ARG A 136 -11.40 -3.24 -12.91
C ARG A 136 -11.14 -3.01 -14.40
N TRP A 137 -10.64 -1.84 -14.78
CA TRP A 137 -10.50 -1.43 -16.19
C TRP A 137 -9.06 -1.28 -16.66
N SER A 138 -8.07 -1.30 -15.77
CA SER A 138 -6.68 -1.38 -16.19
C SER A 138 -6.43 -2.78 -16.73
N PRO A 139 -6.10 -2.94 -18.04
CA PRO A 139 -5.64 -4.22 -18.53
C PRO A 139 -4.45 -4.64 -17.65
N PRO A 140 -4.34 -5.92 -17.24
CA PRO A 140 -3.14 -6.39 -16.56
C PRO A 140 -1.93 -5.89 -17.37
N PRO A 141 -0.87 -5.39 -16.71
CA PRO A 141 0.31 -4.90 -17.42
C PRO A 141 0.71 -6.01 -18.37
N ARG A 142 0.54 -5.78 -19.68
CA ARG A 142 0.94 -6.76 -20.69
C ARG A 142 2.41 -6.94 -20.44
N ALA A 143 2.79 -8.10 -19.90
CA ALA A 143 4.17 -8.47 -19.78
C ALA A 143 4.80 -8.10 -21.11
N SER A 144 5.83 -7.24 -21.07
CA SER A 144 6.56 -6.81 -22.26
C SER A 144 6.81 -8.08 -23.06
N MET A 145 6.21 -8.18 -24.25
CA MET A 145 6.28 -9.39 -25.07
C MET A 145 7.76 -9.60 -25.36
N ILE A 146 8.40 -10.46 -24.57
CA ILE A 146 9.76 -10.88 -24.81
C ILE A 146 9.66 -11.57 -26.16
N ALA A 147 10.33 -11.03 -27.18
CA ALA A 147 10.39 -11.67 -28.48
C ALA A 147 10.96 -13.07 -28.26
N VAL A 148 10.08 -14.07 -28.30
CA VAL A 148 10.49 -15.47 -28.21
C VAL A 148 11.36 -15.71 -29.45
N PRO A 149 12.59 -16.25 -29.28
CA PRO A 149 13.42 -16.59 -30.42
C PRO A 149 12.61 -17.48 -31.38
N ALA A 150 12.86 -17.33 -32.68
CA ALA A 150 12.17 -18.15 -33.67
C ALA A 150 12.40 -19.64 -33.35
N PRO A 151 11.36 -20.49 -33.48
CA PRO A 151 11.46 -21.91 -33.16
C PRO A 151 12.55 -22.57 -34.00
N SER A 152 13.23 -23.55 -33.41
CA SER A 152 14.22 -24.34 -34.16
C SER A 152 13.54 -25.14 -35.30
N PRO A 153 14.26 -25.54 -36.35
CA PRO A 153 13.68 -26.38 -37.41
C PRO A 153 13.06 -27.69 -36.89
N HIS A 154 13.68 -28.29 -35.87
CA HIS A 154 13.15 -29.49 -35.22
C HIS A 154 11.86 -29.20 -34.45
N GLU A 155 11.85 -28.11 -33.67
CA GLU A 155 10.66 -27.66 -32.94
C GLU A 155 9.49 -27.37 -33.89
N ALA A 156 9.74 -26.67 -35.00
CA ALA A 156 8.72 -26.40 -36.02
C ALA A 156 8.17 -27.70 -36.65
N THR A 157 9.04 -28.70 -36.88
CA THR A 157 8.63 -29.98 -37.44
C THR A 157 7.79 -30.79 -36.45
N VAL A 158 8.19 -30.85 -35.19
CA VAL A 158 7.46 -31.55 -34.13
C VAL A 158 6.12 -30.87 -33.85
N PHE A 159 6.09 -29.54 -33.83
CA PHE A 159 4.84 -28.79 -33.68
C PHE A 159 3.85 -29.08 -34.83
N GLU A 160 4.36 -29.30 -36.04
CA GLU A 160 3.52 -29.67 -37.17
C GLU A 160 2.99 -31.12 -37.07
N VAL A 161 3.74 -32.04 -36.47
CA VAL A 161 3.21 -33.38 -36.13
C VAL A 161 2.06 -33.27 -35.13
N LEU A 162 2.19 -32.42 -34.11
CA LEU A 162 1.14 -32.17 -33.12
C LEU A 162 -0.12 -31.56 -33.72
N LYS A 163 0.02 -30.60 -34.64
CA LYS A 163 -1.14 -30.05 -35.36
C LYS A 163 -1.90 -31.12 -36.10
N ARG A 164 -1.19 -31.97 -36.85
CA ARG A 164 -1.81 -33.08 -37.60
C ARG A 164 -2.42 -34.13 -36.70
N TRP A 165 -1.84 -34.36 -35.52
CA TRP A 165 -2.38 -35.26 -34.51
C TRP A 165 -3.75 -34.79 -34.03
N TYR A 166 -3.83 -33.54 -33.56
CA TYR A 166 -5.07 -32.96 -33.06
C TYR A 166 -6.11 -32.74 -34.17
N GLU A 167 -5.68 -32.39 -35.38
CA GLU A 167 -6.58 -32.35 -36.53
C GLU A 167 -7.16 -33.74 -36.88
N ALA A 168 -6.41 -34.81 -36.65
CA ALA A 168 -6.91 -36.17 -36.85
C ALA A 168 -7.88 -36.57 -35.73
N GLU A 169 -7.56 -36.24 -34.48
CA GLU A 169 -8.44 -36.43 -33.32
C GLU A 169 -9.78 -35.70 -33.50
N ASP A 170 -9.75 -34.41 -33.82
CA ASP A 170 -10.94 -33.57 -34.07
C ASP A 170 -11.83 -34.10 -35.22
N ARG A 171 -11.25 -34.86 -36.16
CA ARG A 171 -11.97 -35.50 -37.27
C ARG A 171 -12.43 -36.93 -36.97
N GLY A 172 -12.11 -37.47 -35.79
CA GLY A 172 -12.40 -38.86 -35.46
C GLY A 172 -11.52 -39.87 -36.22
N ASP A 173 -10.38 -39.46 -36.76
CA ASP A 173 -9.54 -40.26 -37.67
C ASP A 173 -8.41 -40.98 -36.94
N GLY A 174 -8.75 -42.06 -36.24
CA GLY A 174 -7.78 -42.88 -35.51
C GLY A 174 -6.71 -43.53 -36.41
N ALA A 175 -7.00 -43.74 -37.70
CA ALA A 175 -6.02 -44.28 -38.64
C ALA A 175 -4.93 -43.24 -38.97
N ALA A 176 -5.30 -41.98 -39.16
CA ALA A 176 -4.35 -40.88 -39.29
C ALA A 176 -3.53 -40.69 -38.01
N MET A 177 -4.14 -40.83 -36.83
CA MET A 177 -3.41 -40.80 -35.55
C MET A 177 -2.39 -41.95 -35.45
N ARG A 178 -2.78 -43.19 -35.78
CA ARG A 178 -1.86 -44.34 -35.86
C ARG A 178 -0.68 -44.09 -36.79
N ALA A 179 -0.90 -43.40 -37.91
CA ALA A 179 0.16 -43.05 -38.85
C ALA A 179 1.16 -42.02 -38.30
N LEU A 180 0.76 -41.22 -37.31
CA LEU A 180 1.61 -40.23 -36.64
C LEU A 180 2.25 -40.77 -35.36
N ALA A 181 1.73 -41.86 -34.79
CA ALA A 181 2.28 -42.50 -33.61
C ALA A 181 3.49 -43.40 -33.92
N CYS A 182 4.28 -43.69 -32.90
CA CYS A 182 5.34 -44.70 -32.97
C CYS A 182 4.75 -46.10 -33.15
N VAL A 183 5.57 -47.06 -33.60
CA VAL A 183 5.12 -48.46 -33.80
C VAL A 183 4.60 -49.09 -32.49
N HIS A 184 5.22 -48.72 -31.36
CA HIS A 184 4.83 -49.14 -30.02
C HIS A 184 4.64 -47.91 -29.13
N PRO A 185 3.48 -47.23 -29.22
CA PRO A 185 3.23 -46.05 -28.43
C PRO A 185 3.05 -46.41 -26.95
N GLY A 186 3.36 -45.45 -26.09
CA GLY A 186 3.07 -45.47 -24.67
C GLY A 186 1.56 -45.55 -24.41
N LYS A 187 1.22 -45.92 -23.17
CA LYS A 187 -0.15 -46.26 -22.78
C LYS A 187 -1.17 -45.13 -23.04
N ASN A 188 -0.74 -43.87 -22.93
CA ASN A 188 -1.62 -42.71 -23.02
C ASN A 188 -1.95 -42.40 -24.48
N VAL A 189 -0.92 -42.36 -25.35
CA VAL A 189 -1.09 -42.24 -26.81
C VAL A 189 -1.94 -43.38 -27.36
N GLU A 190 -1.70 -44.62 -26.91
CA GLU A 190 -2.53 -45.78 -27.31
C GLU A 190 -3.98 -45.67 -26.80
N ALA A 191 -4.20 -45.13 -25.60
CA ALA A 191 -5.55 -44.92 -25.07
C ALA A 191 -6.32 -43.87 -25.86
N GLU A 192 -5.66 -42.78 -26.25
CA GLU A 192 -6.23 -41.69 -27.05
C GLU A 192 -6.66 -42.17 -28.44
N ILE A 193 -5.76 -42.85 -29.16
CA ILE A 193 -6.06 -43.47 -30.46
C ILE A 193 -7.30 -44.36 -30.35
N ARG A 194 -7.32 -45.26 -29.35
CA ARG A 194 -8.45 -46.18 -29.16
C ARG A 194 -9.73 -45.45 -28.80
N GLY A 195 -9.65 -44.38 -28.01
CA GLY A 195 -10.80 -43.54 -27.68
C GLY A 195 -11.44 -42.95 -28.93
N VAL A 196 -10.62 -42.43 -29.83
CA VAL A 196 -11.06 -41.90 -31.13
C VAL A 196 -11.64 -43.00 -32.01
N GLU A 197 -10.96 -44.14 -32.15
CA GLU A 197 -11.43 -45.26 -32.97
C GLU A 197 -12.75 -45.86 -32.49
N GLN A 198 -13.03 -45.82 -31.18
CA GLN A 198 -14.23 -46.41 -30.59
C GLN A 198 -15.42 -45.44 -30.57
N ASN A 199 -15.16 -44.16 -30.29
CA ASN A 199 -16.22 -43.19 -30.02
C ASN A 199 -16.50 -42.25 -31.21
N GLY A 200 -15.53 -42.07 -32.11
CA GLY A 200 -15.66 -41.35 -33.39
C GLY A 200 -15.94 -39.84 -33.31
N ASN A 201 -16.52 -39.35 -32.21
CA ASN A 201 -16.84 -37.94 -31.97
C ASN A 201 -16.17 -37.48 -30.67
N THR A 202 -15.54 -36.30 -30.72
CA THR A 202 -15.00 -35.60 -29.57
C THR A 202 -16.05 -34.64 -29.01
N ASP A 203 -16.10 -34.48 -27.67
CA ASP A 203 -16.97 -33.50 -27.01
C ASP A 203 -16.40 -32.06 -27.08
N SER A 204 -15.23 -31.90 -27.69
CA SER A 204 -14.48 -30.65 -27.85
C SER A 204 -13.58 -30.68 -29.09
N LEU A 205 -13.17 -29.50 -29.56
CA LEU A 205 -12.12 -29.34 -30.58
C LEU A 205 -10.86 -28.78 -29.93
N THR A 206 -9.70 -29.37 -30.21
CA THR A 206 -8.44 -29.00 -29.55
C THR A 206 -7.44 -28.41 -30.53
N TYR A 207 -6.95 -27.21 -30.22
CA TYR A 207 -6.03 -26.47 -31.08
C TYR A 207 -4.69 -26.24 -30.35
N PRO A 208 -3.59 -26.87 -30.80
CA PRO A 208 -2.26 -26.60 -30.26
C PRO A 208 -1.78 -25.20 -30.69
N GLU A 209 -1.36 -24.40 -29.72
CA GLU A 209 -1.06 -22.97 -29.91
C GLU A 209 0.44 -22.69 -29.87
N ALA A 210 1.15 -23.32 -28.94
CA ALA A 210 2.58 -23.10 -28.76
C ALA A 210 3.25 -24.26 -28.05
N ILE A 211 4.53 -24.47 -28.34
CA ILE A 211 5.43 -25.24 -27.48
C ILE A 211 5.94 -24.30 -26.39
N THR A 212 5.74 -24.67 -25.13
CA THR A 212 6.14 -23.89 -23.95
C THR A 212 7.41 -24.43 -23.29
N SER A 213 7.77 -25.69 -23.58
CA SER A 213 9.05 -26.29 -23.22
C SER A 213 9.49 -27.24 -24.32
N PHE A 214 10.77 -27.19 -24.70
CA PHE A 214 11.34 -28.03 -25.76
C PHE A 214 12.71 -28.55 -25.33
N ARG A 215 12.88 -29.87 -25.32
CA ARG A 215 14.15 -30.55 -25.12
C ARG A 215 14.44 -31.46 -26.30
N ASP A 216 15.57 -31.25 -26.95
CA ASP A 216 16.01 -32.01 -28.12
C ASP A 216 17.31 -32.77 -27.79
N GLU A 217 17.26 -34.09 -27.92
CA GLU A 217 18.40 -35.00 -27.77
C GLU A 217 18.64 -35.80 -29.07
N GLY A 218 18.42 -35.17 -30.22
CA GLY A 218 18.71 -35.69 -31.54
C GLY A 218 17.61 -36.59 -32.08
N ALA A 219 17.58 -37.86 -31.68
CA ALA A 219 16.55 -38.81 -32.12
C ALA A 219 15.31 -38.82 -31.23
N HIS A 220 15.38 -38.13 -30.08
CA HIS A 220 14.32 -38.03 -29.09
C HIS A 220 14.07 -36.56 -28.78
N VAL A 221 12.80 -36.18 -28.72
CA VAL A 221 12.36 -34.83 -28.38
C VAL A 221 11.28 -34.90 -27.32
N TRP A 222 11.32 -33.99 -26.36
CA TRP A 222 10.24 -33.76 -25.40
C TRP A 222 9.71 -32.36 -25.60
N ALA A 223 8.40 -32.26 -25.77
CA ALA A 223 7.73 -30.98 -25.97
C ALA A 223 6.53 -30.86 -25.03
N THR A 224 6.46 -29.76 -24.30
CA THR A 224 5.26 -29.35 -23.58
C THR A 224 4.51 -28.35 -24.43
N VAL A 225 3.21 -28.59 -24.64
CA VAL A 225 2.37 -27.87 -25.59
C VAL A 225 1.24 -27.19 -24.83
N ALA A 226 1.02 -25.91 -25.11
CA ALA A 226 -0.15 -25.18 -24.69
C ALA A 226 -1.23 -25.24 -25.79
N MET A 227 -2.47 -25.49 -25.38
CA MET A 227 -3.58 -25.77 -26.28
C MET A 227 -4.82 -25.00 -25.87
N ARG A 228 -5.65 -24.64 -26.85
CA ARG A 228 -6.99 -24.11 -26.63
C ARG A 228 -8.01 -25.18 -26.96
N VAL A 229 -9.00 -25.31 -26.08
CA VAL A 229 -10.10 -26.26 -26.25
C VAL A 229 -11.38 -25.47 -26.53
N HIS A 230 -12.08 -25.84 -27.60
CA HIS A 230 -13.38 -25.32 -27.94
C HIS A 230 -14.45 -26.35 -27.58
N PRO A 231 -15.28 -26.09 -26.56
CA PRO A 231 -16.23 -27.08 -26.07
C PRO A 231 -17.39 -27.24 -27.07
N LEU A 232 -17.77 -28.48 -27.38
CA LEU A 232 -18.96 -28.82 -28.18
C LEU A 232 -20.13 -29.31 -27.31
N SER A 233 -19.87 -29.69 -26.06
CA SER A 233 -20.88 -30.12 -25.08
C SER A 233 -21.01 -29.16 -23.89
N ASP A 234 -22.18 -29.18 -23.23
CA ASP A 234 -22.39 -28.39 -22.00
C ASP A 234 -21.46 -28.83 -20.86
N ARG A 235 -21.09 -30.11 -20.83
CA ARG A 235 -20.14 -30.68 -19.87
C ARG A 235 -18.75 -30.08 -20.07
N GLU A 236 -18.27 -30.06 -21.31
CA GLU A 236 -16.98 -29.47 -21.69
C GLU A 236 -16.93 -27.97 -21.46
N ARG A 237 -18.05 -27.27 -21.69
CA ARG A 237 -18.12 -25.82 -21.46
C ARG A 237 -17.73 -25.46 -20.03
N HIS A 238 -18.18 -26.23 -19.03
CA HIS A 238 -17.84 -25.95 -17.63
C HIS A 238 -16.33 -26.16 -17.35
N ALA A 239 -15.73 -27.21 -17.92
CA ALA A 239 -14.29 -27.47 -17.76
C ALA A 239 -13.44 -26.35 -18.38
N VAL A 240 -13.81 -25.91 -19.59
CA VAL A 240 -13.15 -24.79 -20.27
C VAL A 240 -13.33 -23.48 -19.50
N GLU A 241 -14.53 -23.18 -19.01
CA GLU A 241 -14.80 -21.97 -18.22
C GLU A 241 -14.00 -21.91 -16.90
N GLU A 242 -13.83 -23.03 -16.21
CA GLU A 242 -12.96 -23.09 -15.04
C GLU A 242 -11.49 -22.89 -15.42
N ASN A 243 -11.04 -23.48 -16.54
CA ASN A 243 -9.66 -23.30 -17.01
C ASN A 243 -9.36 -21.85 -17.44
N LEU A 244 -10.34 -21.14 -18.01
CA LEU A 244 -10.20 -19.71 -18.37
C LEU A 244 -9.82 -18.85 -17.15
N LYS A 245 -10.23 -19.22 -15.94
CA LYS A 245 -9.83 -18.51 -14.70
C LYS A 245 -8.34 -18.66 -14.37
N LEU A 246 -7.69 -19.70 -14.90
CA LEU A 246 -6.28 -20.04 -14.68
C LEU A 246 -5.37 -19.67 -15.86
N GLY A 247 -5.91 -19.00 -16.89
CA GLY A 247 -5.15 -18.56 -18.07
C GLY A 247 -5.68 -19.11 -19.39
N GLY A 248 -6.57 -20.09 -19.38
CA GLY A 248 -7.31 -20.55 -20.56
C GLY A 248 -6.53 -21.45 -21.51
N PHE A 249 -5.40 -22.00 -21.07
CA PHE A 249 -4.62 -22.97 -21.83
C PHE A 249 -4.59 -24.30 -21.08
N PHE A 250 -4.80 -25.38 -21.84
CA PHE A 250 -4.51 -26.74 -21.42
C PHE A 250 -3.06 -27.05 -21.78
N ILE A 251 -2.39 -27.83 -20.94
CA ILE A 251 -0.96 -28.09 -21.08
C ILE A 251 -0.72 -29.59 -21.00
N ASP A 252 -0.14 -30.15 -22.05
CA ASP A 252 0.27 -31.55 -22.10
C ASP A 252 1.72 -31.69 -22.55
N SER A 253 2.37 -32.76 -22.11
CA SER A 253 3.76 -33.08 -22.43
C SER A 253 3.84 -34.35 -23.25
N TYR A 254 4.62 -34.28 -24.33
CA TYR A 254 4.75 -35.35 -25.32
C TYR A 254 6.20 -35.74 -25.54
N THR A 255 6.41 -37.01 -25.85
CA THR A 255 7.69 -37.55 -26.32
C THR A 255 7.59 -37.93 -27.80
N PHE A 256 8.56 -37.48 -28.59
CA PHE A 256 8.69 -37.78 -30.01
C PHE A 256 9.98 -38.55 -30.28
N VAL A 257 9.90 -39.48 -31.23
CA VAL A 257 11.06 -40.25 -31.69
C VAL A 257 11.11 -40.24 -33.21
N GLN A 258 12.33 -40.21 -33.75
CA GLN A 258 12.54 -40.33 -35.19
C GLN A 258 12.45 -41.80 -35.62
N GLU A 259 11.36 -42.17 -36.30
CA GLU A 259 11.12 -43.52 -36.83
C GLU A 259 10.73 -43.47 -38.31
N SER A 260 11.20 -44.45 -39.10
CA SER A 260 10.84 -44.59 -40.52
C SER A 260 11.04 -43.31 -41.36
N GLY A 261 12.02 -42.48 -40.99
CA GLY A 261 12.34 -41.23 -41.70
C GLY A 261 11.45 -40.03 -41.34
N GLY A 262 10.61 -40.12 -40.30
CA GLY A 262 9.78 -39.02 -39.81
C GLY A 262 9.71 -38.96 -38.30
N TRP A 263 9.26 -37.84 -37.76
CA TRP A 263 8.97 -37.70 -36.33
C TRP A 263 7.64 -38.38 -35.99
N LYS A 264 7.62 -39.15 -34.92
CA LYS A 264 6.46 -39.91 -34.43
C LYS A 264 6.17 -39.59 -32.98
N LEU A 265 4.89 -39.55 -32.62
CA LEU A 265 4.42 -39.40 -31.25
C LEU A 265 4.53 -40.74 -30.51
N CYS A 266 5.38 -40.81 -29.49
CA CYS A 266 5.66 -42.04 -28.77
C CYS A 266 4.96 -42.10 -27.42
N ASP A 267 4.89 -41.01 -26.66
CA ASP A 267 4.24 -41.02 -25.35
C ASP A 267 3.68 -39.65 -24.99
N ALA A 268 2.80 -39.62 -23.98
CA ALA A 268 2.23 -38.43 -23.39
C ALA A 268 2.21 -38.59 -21.87
N ASP A 269 2.55 -37.54 -21.11
CA ASP A 269 2.57 -37.63 -19.62
C ASP A 269 1.17 -37.81 -19.04
N THR A 270 0.18 -37.20 -19.69
CA THR A 270 -1.24 -37.23 -19.33
C THR A 270 -1.99 -38.21 -20.22
N PRO A 271 -2.96 -38.98 -19.68
CA PRO A 271 -3.92 -39.69 -20.52
C PRO A 271 -4.70 -38.68 -21.36
N PRO A 272 -5.35 -39.11 -22.45
CA PRO A 272 -6.25 -38.25 -23.21
C PRO A 272 -7.15 -37.48 -22.26
N LEU A 273 -7.38 -36.21 -22.58
CA LEU A 273 -8.30 -35.31 -21.91
C LEU A 273 -9.68 -36.00 -21.83
N THR A 274 -9.86 -36.79 -20.77
CA THR A 274 -11.03 -37.63 -20.53
C THR A 274 -11.87 -36.87 -19.53
N TRP A 275 -12.75 -36.02 -20.05
CA TRP A 275 -13.58 -35.13 -19.23
C TRP A 275 -15.00 -35.62 -19.03
#